data_AF-A0A9D7E510-F1
#
_entry.id   AF-A0A9D7E510-F1
#
_cell.length_a   1.000
_cell.length_b   1.000
_cell.length_c   1.000
_cell.angle_alpha   90.00
_cell.angle_beta   90.00
_cell.angle_gamma   90.00
#
_symmetry.space_group_name_H-M   'P 1'
#
loop_
_entity.id
_entity.type
_entity.pdbx_description
1 polymer ?
#
loop_
_entity_poly.entity_id
_entity_poly.type
_entity_poly.pdbx_seq_one_letter_code
_entity_poly.pdbx_strand_id
1 'polypeptide(L)'
;MHSLRDYVVKRDCSLSGILFFSAVIFTRAPFSEESPEWHPWQHINSLIFKRRPISASIKDILKKAHEHVRSKAGRYSWYRDQDSRPSEGQIRRVSNLLRDNFEYSTSPRTNVEEIERCIKHVTQEQFEALDLLQDNRRLVFKGPAGTGKTFLAMESAFRATHEGKSVLFLCFNNLLGDWLKAEVSSVSGDKSRFRCGTFHSLLMEISGERRPRDEPEYWQKYLLLQAAEKLLQDDRTYPHFDVLIVDEAQDLMRDEYLDVLDLVLKDGLAGGQWALFWDFERQAIYSPEDIAATTRGLQYIGSSRNSVGKSA
;
A
#
# COMPACT_ATOMS: atom_id res chain seq x y z
N MET A 1 8.65 11.51 -26.46
CA MET A 1 9.21 12.67 -25.72
C MET A 1 8.57 14.01 -26.13
N HIS A 2 8.30 14.23 -27.43
CA HIS A 2 7.60 15.43 -27.92
C HIS A 2 6.24 15.68 -27.25
N SER A 3 5.45 14.62 -27.02
CA SER A 3 4.10 14.72 -26.43
C SER A 3 4.01 15.51 -25.10
N LEU A 4 4.94 15.32 -24.15
CA LEU A 4 4.89 16.02 -22.86
C LEU A 4 5.30 17.49 -23.00
N ARG A 5 6.37 17.77 -23.76
CA ARG A 5 6.81 19.15 -24.03
C ARG A 5 5.70 19.91 -24.77
N ASP A 6 5.12 19.30 -25.79
CA ASP A 6 4.07 19.91 -26.59
C ASP A 6 2.81 20.15 -25.75
N TYR A 7 2.45 19.22 -24.85
CA TYR A 7 1.37 19.39 -23.88
C TYR A 7 1.58 20.59 -22.95
N VAL A 8 2.80 20.72 -22.41
CA VAL A 8 3.16 21.81 -21.48
C VAL A 8 3.19 23.15 -22.21
N VAL A 9 3.84 23.21 -23.38
CA VAL A 9 3.98 24.44 -24.18
C VAL A 9 2.65 24.91 -24.76
N LYS A 10 1.73 23.98 -25.10
CA LYS A 10 0.38 24.33 -25.57
C LYS A 10 -0.46 25.03 -24.50
N ARG A 11 -0.22 24.73 -23.22
CA ARG A 11 -0.94 25.34 -22.10
C ARG A 11 -0.23 26.57 -21.51
N ASP A 12 1.09 26.61 -21.56
CA ASP A 12 1.88 27.77 -21.17
C ASP A 12 3.02 27.99 -22.18
N CYS A 13 2.82 28.95 -23.09
CA CYS A 13 3.76 29.30 -24.13
C CYS A 13 5.07 29.91 -23.59
N SER A 14 5.07 30.41 -22.35
CA SER A 14 6.28 30.92 -21.68
C SER A 14 7.30 29.83 -21.38
N LEU A 15 6.92 28.56 -21.50
CA LEU A 15 7.77 27.39 -21.26
C LEU A 15 8.46 26.87 -22.55
N SER A 16 8.15 27.46 -23.70
CA SER A 16 8.68 27.03 -25.01
C SER A 16 10.21 27.10 -25.13
N GLY A 17 10.83 28.07 -24.44
CA GLY A 17 12.28 28.28 -24.43
C GLY A 17 13.06 27.41 -23.44
N ILE A 18 12.37 26.66 -22.57
CA ILE A 18 13.00 25.81 -21.54
C ILE A 18 13.54 24.52 -22.15
N LEU A 19 14.69 24.07 -21.68
CA LEU A 19 15.26 22.80 -22.09
C LEU A 19 14.53 21.61 -21.46
N PHE A 20 14.04 20.69 -22.29
CA PHE A 20 13.42 19.42 -21.88
C PHE A 20 14.33 18.25 -22.24
N PHE A 21 14.53 17.34 -21.29
CA PHE A 21 15.24 16.07 -21.49
C PHE A 21 14.55 14.95 -20.70
N SER A 22 14.73 13.72 -21.17
CA SER A 22 14.36 12.53 -20.42
C SER A 22 15.61 11.82 -19.90
N ALA A 23 15.43 11.16 -18.76
CA ALA A 23 16.37 10.20 -18.22
C ALA A 23 15.61 9.04 -17.57
N VAL A 24 16.26 7.89 -17.47
CA VAL A 24 15.69 6.66 -16.92
C VAL A 24 16.46 6.27 -15.65
N ILE A 25 15.73 5.86 -14.61
CA ILE A 25 16.34 5.36 -13.38
C ILE A 25 15.99 3.88 -13.27
N PHE A 26 17.01 3.03 -13.34
CA PHE A 26 16.89 1.61 -13.10
C PHE A 26 17.01 1.36 -11.61
N THR A 27 15.89 1.21 -10.91
CA THR A 27 15.85 1.05 -9.46
C THR A 27 16.42 -0.28 -8.98
N ARG A 28 16.30 -1.33 -9.81
CA ARG A 28 16.67 -2.71 -9.46
C ARG A 28 17.77 -3.32 -10.35
N ALA A 29 18.01 -2.77 -11.54
CA ALA A 29 18.97 -3.32 -12.50
C ALA A 29 20.29 -2.51 -12.54
N PRO A 30 21.46 -3.19 -12.53
CA PRO A 30 22.74 -2.56 -12.84
C PRO A 30 22.87 -2.39 -14.37
N PHE A 31 22.07 -1.48 -14.93
CA PHE A 31 22.09 -1.17 -16.36
C PHE A 31 23.42 -0.52 -16.77
N SER A 32 24.03 -1.01 -17.84
CA SER A 32 25.31 -0.52 -18.37
C SER A 32 25.39 -0.55 -19.90
N GLU A 33 24.26 -0.70 -20.59
CA GLU A 33 24.22 -0.80 -22.05
C GLU A 33 24.43 0.56 -22.72
N GLU A 34 25.32 0.57 -23.72
CA GLU A 34 25.56 1.71 -24.59
C GLU A 34 24.77 1.55 -25.89
N SER A 35 24.07 2.60 -26.30
CA SER A 35 23.31 2.62 -27.54
C SER A 35 23.45 3.99 -28.20
N PRO A 36 23.42 4.06 -29.54
CA PRO A 36 23.31 5.34 -30.24
C PRO A 36 21.99 6.08 -29.96
N GLU A 37 20.98 5.40 -29.42
CA GLU A 37 19.66 5.98 -29.13
C GLU A 37 19.61 6.83 -27.84
N TRP A 38 20.54 6.62 -26.91
CA TRP A 38 20.61 7.37 -25.65
C TRP A 38 22.04 7.66 -25.24
N HIS A 39 22.22 8.74 -24.49
CA HIS A 39 23.53 9.04 -23.93
C HIS A 39 23.76 8.27 -22.62
N PRO A 40 25.01 7.87 -22.31
CA PRO A 40 25.34 7.20 -21.04
C PRO A 40 24.94 7.99 -19.80
N TRP A 41 24.85 9.32 -19.92
CA TRP A 41 24.41 10.18 -18.83
C TRP A 41 22.89 10.29 -18.67
N GLN A 42 22.09 9.73 -19.58
CA GLN A 42 20.63 9.73 -19.51
C GLN A 42 20.07 8.57 -18.69
N HIS A 43 20.90 7.73 -18.09
CA HIS A 43 20.42 6.69 -17.18
C HIS A 43 21.17 6.68 -15.85
N ILE A 44 20.46 6.28 -14.80
CA ILE A 44 21.01 6.01 -13.47
C ILE A 44 20.78 4.54 -13.19
N ASN A 45 21.86 3.80 -12.93
CA ASN A 45 21.76 2.40 -12.53
C ASN A 45 21.47 2.25 -11.03
N SER A 46 21.07 1.03 -10.64
CA SER A 46 20.67 0.75 -9.26
C SER A 46 21.77 0.99 -8.22
N LEU A 47 23.04 0.84 -8.61
CA LEU A 47 24.20 1.09 -7.74
C LEU A 47 24.37 2.58 -7.43
N ILE A 48 24.30 3.43 -8.46
CA ILE A 48 24.42 4.89 -8.30
C ILE A 48 23.21 5.42 -7.53
N PHE A 49 22.01 4.90 -7.84
CA PHE A 49 20.76 5.29 -7.16
C PHE A 49 20.81 5.01 -5.65
N LYS A 50 21.38 3.87 -5.22
CA LYS A 50 21.50 3.51 -3.80
C LYS A 50 22.60 4.29 -3.05
N ARG A 51 23.64 4.76 -3.76
CA ARG A 51 24.84 5.36 -3.14
C ARG A 51 24.84 6.88 -3.11
N ARG A 52 24.04 7.55 -3.95
CA ARG A 52 24.02 9.02 -4.05
C ARG A 52 22.58 9.53 -3.90
N PRO A 53 22.37 10.69 -3.24
CA PRO A 53 21.06 11.33 -3.22
C PRO A 53 20.50 11.53 -4.63
N ILE A 54 19.21 11.22 -4.82
CA ILE A 54 18.53 11.36 -6.12
C ILE A 54 18.61 12.80 -6.64
N SER A 55 18.56 13.79 -5.74
CA SER A 55 18.66 15.21 -6.08
C SER A 55 19.99 15.57 -6.73
N ALA A 56 21.11 15.00 -6.27
CA ALA A 56 22.42 15.21 -6.86
C ALA A 56 22.51 14.57 -8.25
N SER A 57 21.98 13.35 -8.39
CA SER A 57 22.00 12.62 -9.66
C SER A 57 21.15 13.30 -10.73
N ILE A 58 19.95 13.79 -10.38
CA ILE A 58 19.10 14.58 -11.28
C ILE A 58 19.80 15.88 -11.70
N LYS A 59 20.43 16.59 -10.76
CA LYS A 59 21.20 17.81 -11.08
C LYS A 59 22.34 17.52 -12.07
N ASP A 60 23.06 16.41 -11.90
CA ASP A 60 24.15 16.01 -12.80
C ASP A 60 23.62 15.71 -14.22
N ILE A 61 22.48 15.03 -14.35
CA ILE A 61 21.82 14.80 -15.64
C ILE A 61 21.45 16.12 -16.32
N LEU A 62 20.81 17.03 -15.59
CA LEU A 62 20.39 18.33 -16.13
C LEU A 62 21.61 19.16 -16.59
N LYS A 63 22.70 19.16 -15.82
CA LYS A 63 23.95 19.83 -16.24
C LYS A 63 24.47 19.25 -17.56
N LYS A 64 24.57 17.93 -17.66
CA LYS A 64 25.03 17.24 -18.88
C LYS A 64 24.10 17.47 -20.07
N ALA A 65 22.80 17.58 -19.85
CA ALA A 65 21.83 17.97 -20.87
C ALA A 65 22.10 19.38 -21.44
N HIS A 66 22.35 20.37 -20.58
CA HIS A 66 22.72 21.72 -21.01
C HIS A 66 24.06 21.74 -21.75
N GLU A 67 25.07 21.02 -21.25
CA GLU A 67 26.38 20.88 -21.90
C GLU A 67 26.26 20.23 -23.28
N HIS A 68 25.43 19.19 -23.40
CA HIS A 68 25.19 18.49 -24.66
C HIS A 68 24.61 19.41 -25.72
N VAL A 69 23.56 20.18 -25.39
CA VAL A 69 22.93 21.12 -26.33
C VAL A 69 23.88 22.26 -26.69
N ARG A 70 24.63 22.77 -25.70
CA ARG A 70 25.66 23.80 -25.91
C ARG A 70 26.77 23.34 -26.85
N SER A 71 27.23 22.09 -26.71
CA SER A 71 28.29 21.52 -27.57
C SER A 71 27.89 21.38 -29.04
N LYS A 72 26.58 21.36 -29.32
CA LYS A 72 26.00 21.30 -30.67
C LYS A 72 25.56 22.68 -31.18
N ALA A 73 26.22 23.74 -30.72
CA ALA A 73 25.97 25.13 -31.12
C ALA A 73 25.89 25.25 -32.66
N GLY A 74 24.72 25.62 -33.17
CA GLY A 74 24.40 25.66 -34.60
C GLY A 74 23.13 24.87 -34.98
N ARG A 75 22.85 23.73 -34.32
CA ARG A 75 21.62 22.95 -34.55
C ARG A 75 20.42 23.43 -33.73
N TYR A 76 20.66 24.13 -32.64
CA TYR A 76 19.64 24.59 -31.70
C TYR A 76 19.72 26.11 -31.54
N SER A 77 19.32 26.85 -32.58
CA SER A 77 19.35 28.32 -32.61
C SER A 77 18.49 28.99 -31.53
N TRP A 78 17.53 28.26 -30.96
CA TRP A 78 16.65 28.73 -29.89
C TRP A 78 17.27 28.63 -28.50
N TYR A 79 18.33 27.83 -28.30
CA TYR A 79 18.89 27.57 -26.97
C TYR A 79 19.73 28.76 -26.50
N ARG A 80 19.45 29.23 -25.29
CA ARG A 80 20.25 30.24 -24.59
C ARG A 80 20.46 29.76 -23.17
N ASP A 81 21.71 29.69 -22.73
CA ASP A 81 22.07 28.99 -21.50
C ASP A 81 21.30 29.51 -20.27
N GLN A 82 21.12 30.82 -20.15
CA GLN A 82 20.35 31.42 -19.06
C GLN A 82 18.84 31.32 -19.27
N ASP A 83 18.34 31.64 -20.46
CA ASP A 83 16.89 31.69 -20.74
C ASP A 83 16.24 30.29 -20.84
N SER A 84 17.04 29.26 -21.15
CA SER A 84 16.57 27.87 -21.23
C SER A 84 16.52 27.15 -19.88
N ARG A 85 16.83 27.85 -18.78
CA ARG A 85 16.61 27.37 -17.41
C ARG A 85 15.31 27.95 -16.86
N PRO A 86 14.50 27.14 -16.15
CA PRO A 86 13.24 27.62 -15.62
C PRO A 86 13.46 28.59 -14.45
N SER A 87 12.75 29.71 -14.45
CA SER A 87 12.62 30.60 -13.29
C SER A 87 11.77 29.97 -12.19
N GLU A 88 11.87 30.48 -10.96
CA GLU A 88 11.06 29.97 -9.83
C GLU A 88 9.54 30.01 -10.12
N GLY A 89 9.07 31.07 -10.78
CA GLY A 89 7.68 31.18 -11.23
C GLY A 89 7.31 30.14 -12.28
N GLN A 90 8.20 29.86 -13.24
CA GLN A 90 8.00 28.79 -14.23
C GLN A 90 8.03 27.41 -13.59
N ILE A 91 8.89 27.17 -12.59
CA ILE A 91 8.93 25.89 -11.84
C ILE A 91 7.58 25.66 -11.16
N ARG A 92 7.02 26.67 -10.48
CA ARG A 92 5.70 26.56 -9.85
C ARG A 92 4.60 26.30 -10.88
N ARG A 93 4.63 26.96 -12.04
CA ARG A 93 3.66 26.73 -13.12
C ARG A 93 3.77 25.34 -13.73
N VAL A 94 4.98 24.89 -14.06
CA VAL A 94 5.24 23.53 -14.56
C VAL A 94 4.80 22.50 -13.52
N SER A 95 5.17 22.71 -12.25
CA SER A 95 4.74 21.84 -11.15
C SER A 95 3.23 21.79 -11.08
N ASN A 96 2.52 22.93 -11.06
CA ASN A 96 1.06 22.95 -10.99
C ASN A 96 0.41 22.33 -12.24
N LEU A 97 0.97 22.52 -13.43
CA LEU A 97 0.43 22.01 -14.68
C LEU A 97 0.65 20.50 -14.86
N LEU A 98 1.78 19.97 -14.39
CA LEU A 98 2.07 18.53 -14.35
C LEU A 98 1.44 17.83 -13.14
N ARG A 99 1.14 18.60 -12.08
CA ARG A 99 0.49 18.14 -10.85
C ARG A 99 -1.00 18.48 -10.82
N ASP A 100 -1.56 19.01 -11.91
CA ASP A 100 -2.90 19.62 -11.90
C ASP A 100 -3.93 18.59 -11.42
N ASN A 101 -4.53 18.90 -10.27
CA ASN A 101 -5.36 18.06 -9.41
C ASN A 101 -5.07 16.55 -9.46
N PHE A 102 -3.96 16.13 -8.84
CA PHE A 102 -4.01 14.95 -7.96
C PHE A 102 -4.84 15.29 -6.69
N GLU A 103 -6.04 15.85 -6.85
CA GLU A 103 -7.11 15.46 -5.97
C GLU A 103 -7.50 14.09 -6.47
N TYR A 104 -7.48 13.10 -5.58
CA TYR A 104 -8.06 11.79 -5.83
C TYR A 104 -9.59 11.97 -5.95
N SER A 105 -10.05 12.63 -7.00
CA SER A 105 -11.44 12.66 -7.45
C SER A 105 -11.61 11.65 -8.57
N THR A 106 -11.04 10.46 -8.37
CA THR A 106 -11.76 9.28 -8.82
C THR A 106 -13.15 9.41 -8.22
N SER A 107 -14.16 9.67 -9.05
CA SER A 107 -15.54 9.36 -8.68
C SER A 107 -15.50 8.03 -7.94
N PRO A 108 -16.07 7.91 -6.72
CA PRO A 108 -16.05 6.66 -5.99
C PRO A 108 -16.41 5.48 -6.90
N ARG A 109 -17.33 5.69 -7.84
CA ARG A 109 -17.76 4.72 -8.87
C ARG A 109 -16.67 4.28 -9.85
N THR A 110 -15.76 5.15 -10.29
CA THR A 110 -14.72 4.77 -11.26
C THR A 110 -13.60 3.95 -10.58
N ASN A 111 -13.25 4.27 -9.34
CA ASN A 111 -12.38 3.41 -8.54
C ASN A 111 -13.04 2.07 -8.22
N VAL A 112 -14.34 2.07 -7.87
CA VAL A 112 -15.12 0.84 -7.67
C VAL A 112 -15.05 -0.02 -8.94
N GLU A 113 -15.32 0.55 -10.12
CA GLU A 113 -15.31 -0.17 -11.39
C GLU A 113 -13.90 -0.67 -11.77
N GLU A 114 -12.85 0.10 -11.49
CA GLU A 114 -11.47 -0.33 -11.72
C GLU A 114 -11.01 -1.39 -10.72
N ILE A 115 -11.39 -1.27 -9.45
CA ILE A 115 -11.16 -2.29 -8.42
C ILE A 115 -11.92 -3.57 -8.78
N GLU A 116 -13.19 -3.48 -9.16
CA GLU A 116 -13.99 -4.60 -9.66
C GLU A 116 -13.37 -5.23 -10.90
N ARG A 117 -12.92 -4.42 -11.86
CA ARG A 117 -12.29 -4.92 -13.09
C ARG A 117 -10.95 -5.58 -12.78
N CYS A 118 -10.19 -5.06 -11.82
CA CYS A 118 -8.97 -5.66 -11.29
C CYS A 118 -9.26 -6.97 -10.57
N ILE A 119 -10.28 -7.05 -9.70
CA ILE A 119 -10.72 -8.31 -9.06
C ILE A 119 -11.07 -9.35 -10.13
N LYS A 120 -11.84 -8.96 -11.15
CA LYS A 120 -12.19 -9.83 -12.29
C LYS A 120 -10.99 -10.23 -13.15
N HIS A 121 -9.88 -9.48 -13.10
CA HIS A 121 -8.65 -9.74 -13.85
C HIS A 121 -7.50 -10.26 -12.99
N VAL A 122 -7.68 -10.47 -11.68
CA VAL A 122 -6.73 -11.25 -10.88
C VAL A 122 -6.67 -12.63 -11.53
N THR A 123 -5.46 -13.10 -11.80
CA THR A 123 -5.25 -14.30 -12.62
C THR A 123 -5.94 -15.49 -11.97
N GLN A 124 -6.64 -16.28 -12.78
CA GLN A 124 -7.35 -17.50 -12.35
C GLN A 124 -6.45 -18.42 -11.51
N GLU A 125 -5.15 -18.43 -11.81
CA GLU A 125 -4.08 -19.11 -11.08
C GLU A 125 -3.96 -18.69 -9.60
N GLN A 126 -4.20 -17.40 -9.27
CA GLN A 126 -4.16 -16.94 -7.87
C GLN A 126 -5.44 -17.32 -7.10
N PHE A 127 -6.58 -17.43 -7.78
CA PHE A 127 -7.81 -17.95 -7.18
C PHE A 127 -7.77 -19.46 -6.98
N GLU A 128 -7.17 -20.21 -7.90
CA GLU A 128 -6.94 -21.65 -7.74
C GLU A 128 -6.10 -21.96 -6.49
N ALA A 129 -5.12 -21.12 -6.17
CA ALA A 129 -4.37 -21.24 -4.92
C ALA A 129 -5.25 -21.01 -3.69
N LEU A 130 -6.16 -20.01 -3.72
CA LEU A 130 -7.14 -19.79 -2.65
C LEU A 130 -8.10 -20.98 -2.50
N ASP A 131 -8.57 -21.56 -3.61
CA ASP A 131 -9.48 -22.71 -3.61
C ASP A 131 -8.84 -23.93 -2.94
N LEU A 132 -7.54 -24.18 -3.20
CA LEU A 132 -6.78 -25.25 -2.55
C LEU A 132 -6.51 -25.01 -1.06
N LEU A 133 -6.60 -23.75 -0.63
CA LEU A 133 -6.33 -23.32 0.74
C LEU A 133 -7.61 -23.13 1.56
N GLN A 134 -8.78 -23.14 0.93
CA GLN A 134 -10.08 -22.85 1.54
C GLN A 134 -10.45 -23.83 2.68
N ASP A 135 -9.96 -25.08 2.62
CA ASP A 135 -10.15 -26.07 3.68
C ASP A 135 -9.37 -25.74 4.95
N ASN A 136 -8.34 -24.88 4.86
CA ASN A 136 -7.54 -24.50 6.01
C ASN A 136 -8.24 -23.38 6.78
N ARG A 137 -8.63 -23.69 8.02
CA ARG A 137 -9.16 -22.67 8.94
C ARG A 137 -8.15 -21.56 9.26
N ARG A 138 -6.84 -21.82 9.11
CA ARG A 138 -5.78 -20.87 9.47
C ARG A 138 -4.78 -20.76 8.34
N LEU A 139 -4.69 -19.58 7.75
CA LEU A 139 -3.88 -19.34 6.57
C LEU A 139 -2.92 -18.16 6.78
N VAL A 140 -1.65 -18.35 6.39
CA VAL A 140 -0.69 -17.24 6.27
C VAL A 140 -0.23 -17.17 4.82
N PHE A 141 -0.63 -16.11 4.12
CA PHE A 141 -0.18 -15.85 2.77
C PHE A 141 1.04 -14.92 2.79
N LYS A 142 2.11 -15.34 2.12
CA LYS A 142 3.43 -14.70 2.16
C LYS A 142 3.83 -14.27 0.76
N GLY A 143 4.07 -12.98 0.54
CA GLY A 143 4.56 -12.50 -0.76
C GLY A 143 5.06 -11.05 -0.75
N PRO A 144 5.93 -10.66 -1.70
CA PRO A 144 6.41 -9.28 -1.82
C PRO A 144 5.31 -8.29 -2.23
N ALA A 145 5.59 -6.99 -2.16
CA ALA A 145 4.66 -5.95 -2.59
C ALA A 145 4.28 -6.14 -4.07
N GLY A 146 2.99 -5.94 -4.40
CA GLY A 146 2.49 -6.07 -5.77
C GLY A 146 2.12 -7.49 -6.22
N THR A 147 2.14 -8.50 -5.33
CA THR A 147 1.68 -9.87 -5.66
C THR A 147 0.17 -10.09 -5.55
N GLY A 148 -0.62 -9.03 -5.33
CA GLY A 148 -2.07 -9.15 -5.22
C GLY A 148 -2.59 -9.56 -3.85
N LYS A 149 -1.77 -9.56 -2.79
CA LYS A 149 -2.16 -9.93 -1.40
C LYS A 149 -3.46 -9.27 -0.94
N THR A 150 -3.57 -7.96 -1.10
CA THR A 150 -4.77 -7.21 -0.74
C THR A 150 -6.00 -7.73 -1.48
N PHE A 151 -5.89 -8.03 -2.78
CA PHE A 151 -7.01 -8.61 -3.54
C PHE A 151 -7.38 -10.01 -3.06
N LEU A 152 -6.41 -10.86 -2.73
CA LEU A 152 -6.68 -12.19 -2.17
C LEU A 152 -7.33 -12.11 -0.77
N ALA A 153 -6.95 -11.11 0.02
CA ALA A 153 -7.58 -10.82 1.31
C ALA A 153 -9.05 -10.42 1.11
N MET A 154 -9.32 -9.54 0.15
CA MET A 154 -10.67 -9.11 -0.18
C MET A 154 -11.54 -10.28 -0.65
N GLU A 155 -11.04 -11.11 -1.57
CA GLU A 155 -11.77 -12.30 -2.03
C GLU A 155 -12.10 -13.24 -0.86
N SER A 156 -11.13 -13.48 0.01
CA SER A 156 -11.33 -14.32 1.21
C SER A 156 -12.47 -13.76 2.08
N ALA A 157 -12.55 -12.43 2.20
CA ALA A 157 -13.59 -11.75 2.95
C ALA A 157 -14.97 -11.87 2.28
N PHE A 158 -15.03 -11.71 0.95
CA PHE A 158 -16.25 -11.91 0.18
C PHE A 158 -16.78 -13.33 0.33
N ARG A 159 -15.94 -14.35 0.11
CA ARG A 159 -16.34 -15.76 0.22
C ARG A 159 -16.88 -16.09 1.60
N ALA A 160 -16.18 -15.69 2.66
CA ALA A 160 -16.63 -15.92 4.03
C ALA A 160 -17.98 -15.23 4.31
N THR A 161 -18.18 -14.02 3.79
CA THR A 161 -19.46 -13.31 3.91
C THR A 161 -20.58 -14.02 3.12
N HIS A 162 -20.29 -14.50 1.91
CA HIS A 162 -21.21 -15.30 1.09
C HIS A 162 -21.59 -16.64 1.75
N GLU A 163 -20.70 -17.23 2.53
CA GLU A 163 -20.97 -18.40 3.38
C GLU A 163 -21.84 -18.06 4.61
N GLY A 164 -22.22 -16.79 4.80
CA GLY A 164 -23.06 -16.31 5.90
C GLY A 164 -22.32 -16.10 7.24
N LYS A 165 -20.98 -16.19 7.23
CA LYS A 165 -20.14 -16.00 8.42
C LYS A 165 -20.02 -14.53 8.79
N SER A 166 -19.83 -14.26 10.07
CA SER A 166 -19.43 -12.93 10.52
C SER A 166 -17.92 -12.72 10.29
N VAL A 167 -17.55 -11.65 9.60
CA VAL A 167 -16.18 -11.40 9.13
C VAL A 167 -15.66 -10.07 9.65
N LEU A 168 -14.48 -10.11 10.28
CA LEU A 168 -13.68 -8.95 10.62
C LEU A 168 -12.51 -8.82 9.64
N PHE A 169 -12.52 -7.74 8.86
CA PHE A 169 -11.46 -7.40 7.92
C PHE A 169 -10.65 -6.20 8.42
N LEU A 170 -9.37 -6.41 8.69
CA LEU A 170 -8.46 -5.36 9.13
C LEU A 170 -7.57 -4.92 7.97
N CYS A 171 -7.66 -3.64 7.61
CA CYS A 171 -6.84 -3.04 6.56
C CYS A 171 -6.45 -1.61 6.88
N PHE A 172 -5.26 -1.20 6.44
CA PHE A 172 -4.77 0.17 6.58
C PHE A 172 -5.34 1.14 5.52
N ASN A 173 -5.87 0.62 4.40
CA ASN A 173 -6.39 1.46 3.33
C ASN A 173 -7.91 1.70 3.48
N ASN A 174 -8.26 2.87 4.01
CA ASN A 174 -9.66 3.27 4.24
C ASN A 174 -10.51 3.25 2.95
N LEU A 175 -9.94 3.59 1.78
CA LEU A 175 -10.67 3.61 0.51
C LEU A 175 -11.11 2.20 0.08
N LEU A 176 -10.20 1.22 0.23
CA LEU A 176 -10.50 -0.18 -0.06
C LEU A 176 -11.51 -0.75 0.93
N GLY A 177 -11.39 -0.37 2.21
CA GLY A 177 -12.33 -0.80 3.23
C GLY A 177 -13.75 -0.29 3.03
N ASP A 178 -13.90 0.97 2.59
CA ASP A 178 -15.22 1.54 2.31
C ASP A 178 -15.86 0.97 1.05
N TRP A 179 -15.05 0.67 0.03
CA TRP A 179 -15.48 -0.09 -1.14
C TRP A 179 -16.05 -1.47 -0.75
N LEU A 180 -15.31 -2.22 0.08
CA LEU A 180 -15.71 -3.58 0.46
C LEU A 180 -16.96 -3.60 1.32
N LYS A 181 -17.14 -2.61 2.21
CA LYS A 181 -18.40 -2.42 2.94
C LYS A 181 -19.58 -2.16 2.00
N ALA A 182 -19.39 -1.36 0.97
CA ALA A 182 -20.45 -1.02 0.02
C ALA A 182 -20.89 -2.25 -0.78
N GLU A 183 -19.94 -3.07 -1.22
CA GLU A 183 -20.21 -4.28 -1.99
C GLU A 183 -20.83 -5.38 -1.12
N VAL A 184 -20.31 -5.62 0.08
CA VAL A 184 -20.92 -6.59 0.99
C VAL A 184 -22.35 -6.18 1.39
N SER A 185 -22.61 -4.88 1.54
CA SER A 185 -23.95 -4.36 1.82
C SER A 185 -24.95 -4.59 0.69
N SER A 186 -24.50 -4.74 -0.56
CA SER A 186 -25.36 -4.99 -1.71
C SER A 186 -25.74 -6.48 -1.82
N VAL A 187 -24.84 -7.36 -1.40
CA VAL A 187 -24.96 -8.82 -1.48
C VAL A 187 -25.65 -9.42 -0.26
N SER A 188 -25.24 -9.00 0.93
CA SER A 188 -25.74 -9.50 2.20
C SER A 188 -26.56 -8.37 2.82
N GLY A 189 -27.88 -8.43 2.72
CA GLY A 189 -28.80 -7.42 3.28
C GLY A 189 -28.67 -7.19 4.80
N ASP A 190 -27.76 -7.90 5.47
CA ASP A 190 -27.41 -7.80 6.88
C ASP A 190 -26.01 -7.20 7.05
N LYS A 191 -25.94 -5.87 7.15
CA LYS A 191 -24.70 -5.10 7.38
C LYS A 191 -23.99 -5.47 8.69
N SER A 192 -24.65 -6.18 9.60
CA SER A 192 -24.07 -6.49 10.92
C SER A 192 -22.99 -7.58 10.88
N ARG A 193 -22.93 -8.37 9.80
CA ARG A 193 -22.03 -9.52 9.68
C ARG A 193 -20.65 -9.17 9.15
N PHE A 194 -20.46 -8.00 8.56
CA PHE A 194 -19.19 -7.62 7.95
C PHE A 194 -18.66 -6.32 8.54
N ARG A 195 -17.51 -6.40 9.21
CA ARG A 195 -16.82 -5.25 9.81
C ARG A 195 -15.48 -5.04 9.14
N CYS A 196 -15.24 -3.83 8.63
CA CYS A 196 -13.98 -3.48 7.97
C CYS A 196 -13.39 -2.16 8.46
N GLY A 197 -12.09 -2.12 8.78
CA GLY A 197 -11.38 -0.89 9.11
C GLY A 197 -9.98 -1.12 9.68
N THR A 198 -9.39 -0.08 10.26
CA THR A 198 -8.09 -0.21 10.94
C THR A 198 -8.24 -0.87 12.31
N PHE A 199 -7.16 -1.46 12.82
CA PHE A 199 -7.13 -2.01 14.18
C PHE A 199 -7.46 -0.94 15.25
N HIS A 200 -6.94 0.28 15.10
CA HIS A 200 -7.24 1.38 16.02
C HIS A 200 -8.73 1.78 15.99
N SER A 201 -9.35 1.75 14.81
CA SER A 201 -10.80 2.00 14.68
C SER A 201 -11.62 0.92 15.37
N LEU A 202 -11.18 -0.34 15.33
CA LEU A 202 -11.80 -1.44 16.07
C LEU A 202 -11.70 -1.20 17.59
N LEU A 203 -10.52 -0.85 18.09
CA LEU A 203 -10.30 -0.60 19.52
C LEU A 203 -11.19 0.52 20.06
N MET A 204 -11.31 1.64 19.32
CA MET A 204 -12.20 2.75 19.71
C MET A 204 -13.67 2.35 19.75
N GLU A 205 -14.10 1.50 18.81
CA GLU A 205 -15.48 1.02 18.78
C GLU A 205 -15.79 0.11 19.97
N ILE A 206 -14.88 -0.80 20.29
CA ILE A 206 -15.02 -1.73 21.42
C ILE A 206 -14.99 -0.97 22.76
N SER A 207 -14.06 -0.01 22.92
CA SER A 207 -13.95 0.77 24.14
C SER A 207 -15.08 1.79 24.32
N GLY A 208 -15.75 2.17 23.23
CA GLY A 208 -16.76 3.23 23.22
C GLY A 208 -16.17 4.65 23.25
N GLU A 209 -14.86 4.79 23.07
CA GLU A 209 -14.17 6.08 23.08
C GLU A 209 -14.36 6.84 21.77
N ARG A 210 -14.85 8.08 21.86
CA ARG A 210 -15.14 8.92 20.68
C ARG A 210 -14.06 9.95 20.36
N ARG A 211 -13.17 10.24 21.32
CA ARG A 211 -12.08 11.19 21.14
C ARG A 211 -10.82 10.68 21.84
N PRO A 212 -9.82 10.21 21.07
CA PRO A 212 -8.55 9.87 21.65
C PRO A 212 -7.86 11.13 22.18
N ARG A 213 -7.16 11.00 23.31
CA ARG A 213 -6.14 11.99 23.67
C ARG A 213 -4.97 11.81 22.70
N ASP A 214 -4.39 12.91 22.24
CA ASP A 214 -3.31 12.93 21.23
C ASP A 214 -1.95 12.53 21.84
N GLU A 215 -1.96 11.48 22.66
CA GLU A 215 -0.83 10.98 23.42
C GLU A 215 -0.49 9.55 22.94
N PRO A 216 0.75 9.28 22.49
CA PRO A 216 1.15 7.96 21.98
C PRO A 216 0.92 6.81 22.98
N GLU A 217 1.12 7.05 24.28
CA GLU A 217 0.91 6.07 25.34
C GLU A 217 -0.57 5.68 25.49
N TYR A 218 -1.49 6.62 25.22
CA TYR A 218 -2.93 6.37 25.28
C TYR A 218 -3.33 5.31 24.24
N TRP A 219 -2.82 5.43 23.02
CA TRP A 219 -3.08 4.50 21.93
C TRP A 219 -2.43 3.13 22.14
N GLN A 220 -1.18 3.10 22.61
CA GLN A 220 -0.40 1.86 22.71
C GLN A 220 -0.73 1.01 23.93
N LYS A 221 -1.32 1.59 24.98
CA LYS A 221 -1.52 0.88 26.24
C LYS A 221 -2.92 1.04 26.81
N TYR A 222 -3.39 2.28 26.94
CA TYR A 222 -4.67 2.53 27.62
C TYR A 222 -5.87 2.03 26.81
N LEU A 223 -5.91 2.37 25.52
CA LEU A 223 -7.02 1.97 24.64
C LEU A 223 -7.11 0.45 24.46
N LEU A 224 -5.96 -0.22 24.35
CA LEU A 224 -5.88 -1.69 24.29
C LEU A 224 -6.43 -2.34 25.55
N LEU A 225 -6.01 -1.86 26.73
CA LEU A 225 -6.48 -2.38 28.01
C LEU A 225 -8.00 -2.20 28.15
N GLN A 226 -8.52 -1.02 27.81
CA GLN A 226 -9.96 -0.74 27.86
C GLN A 226 -10.76 -1.63 26.91
N ALA A 227 -10.26 -1.84 25.68
CA ALA A 227 -10.90 -2.74 24.73
C ALA A 227 -10.89 -4.19 25.24
N ALA A 228 -9.76 -4.68 25.77
CA ALA A 228 -9.65 -6.02 26.34
C ALA A 228 -10.59 -6.21 27.55
N GLU A 229 -10.63 -5.24 28.48
CA GLU A 229 -11.56 -5.25 29.62
C GLU A 229 -13.02 -5.36 29.16
N LYS A 230 -13.41 -4.62 28.13
CA LYS A 230 -14.76 -4.67 27.55
C LYS A 230 -15.09 -6.02 26.92
N LEU A 231 -14.12 -6.69 26.30
CA LEU A 231 -14.31 -8.00 25.68
C LEU A 231 -14.35 -9.15 26.69
N LEU A 232 -13.79 -8.94 27.88
CA LEU A 232 -13.75 -9.91 28.98
C LEU A 232 -14.93 -9.78 29.96
N GLN A 233 -15.79 -8.77 29.81
CA GLN A 233 -16.97 -8.57 30.66
C GLN A 233 -18.01 -9.69 30.45
N ASP A 234 -18.61 -10.19 31.53
CA ASP A 234 -19.63 -11.26 31.47
C ASP A 234 -20.88 -10.82 30.69
N ASP A 235 -21.20 -9.53 30.69
CA ASP A 235 -22.30 -8.90 29.94
C ASP A 235 -21.84 -8.34 28.57
N ARG A 236 -20.79 -8.95 27.99
CA ARG A 236 -20.20 -8.55 26.70
C ARG A 236 -21.25 -8.14 25.67
N THR A 237 -21.17 -6.89 25.25
CA THR A 237 -22.06 -6.30 24.23
C THR A 237 -21.48 -6.37 22.82
N TYR A 238 -20.16 -6.46 22.69
CA TYR A 238 -19.49 -6.54 21.39
C TYR A 238 -19.53 -7.98 20.84
N PRO A 239 -19.90 -8.23 19.58
CA PRO A 239 -20.01 -9.60 19.06
C PRO A 239 -18.64 -10.27 18.88
N HIS A 240 -18.64 -11.60 18.71
CA HIS A 240 -17.52 -12.33 18.14
C HIS A 240 -17.63 -12.37 16.61
N PHE A 241 -16.49 -12.50 15.93
CA PHE A 241 -16.46 -12.79 14.51
C PHE A 241 -16.09 -14.25 14.26
N ASP A 242 -16.70 -14.88 13.26
CA ASP A 242 -16.38 -16.24 12.85
C ASP A 242 -15.07 -16.31 12.05
N VAL A 243 -14.73 -15.23 11.30
CA VAL A 243 -13.53 -15.16 10.47
C VAL A 243 -12.79 -13.83 10.68
N LEU A 244 -11.48 -13.91 10.92
CA LEU A 244 -10.58 -12.76 10.96
C LEU A 244 -9.68 -12.73 9.72
N ILE A 245 -9.67 -11.62 9.01
CA ILE A 245 -8.77 -11.40 7.86
C ILE A 245 -7.96 -10.14 8.12
N VAL A 246 -6.64 -10.26 7.99
CA VAL A 246 -5.72 -9.14 8.22
C VAL A 246 -4.85 -8.93 6.99
N ASP A 247 -5.00 -7.77 6.36
CA ASP A 247 -4.06 -7.29 5.34
C ASP A 247 -2.90 -6.55 6.01
N GLU A 248 -1.70 -6.68 5.44
CA GLU A 248 -0.44 -6.15 6.01
C GLU A 248 -0.23 -6.61 7.48
N ALA A 249 -0.42 -7.90 7.73
CA ALA A 249 -0.46 -8.46 9.09
C ALA A 249 0.82 -8.23 9.91
N GLN A 250 1.96 -7.95 9.27
CA GLN A 250 3.20 -7.58 9.96
C GLN A 250 3.05 -6.34 10.87
N ASP A 251 2.12 -5.43 10.57
CA ASP A 251 1.88 -4.24 11.37
C ASP A 251 1.13 -4.52 12.70
N LEU A 252 0.54 -5.73 12.84
CA LEU A 252 -0.31 -6.09 13.98
C LEU A 252 0.24 -7.23 14.86
N MET A 253 1.53 -7.57 14.73
CA MET A 253 2.14 -8.73 15.42
C MET A 253 2.74 -8.41 16.80
N ARG A 254 2.17 -7.43 17.50
CA ARG A 254 2.53 -7.14 18.88
C ARG A 254 1.72 -8.06 19.80
N ASP A 255 2.34 -8.55 20.87
CA ASP A 255 1.71 -9.53 21.77
C ASP A 255 0.37 -8.98 22.32
N GLU A 256 0.32 -7.70 22.70
CA GLU A 256 -0.88 -7.03 23.19
C GLU A 256 -1.98 -6.89 22.14
N TYR A 257 -1.62 -6.85 20.85
CA TYR A 257 -2.58 -6.74 19.76
C TYR A 257 -3.19 -8.11 19.47
N LEU A 258 -2.36 -9.15 19.50
CA LEU A 258 -2.79 -10.54 19.34
C LEU A 258 -3.77 -10.95 20.44
N ASP A 259 -3.58 -10.50 21.68
CA ASP A 259 -4.53 -10.75 22.78
C ASP A 259 -5.94 -10.20 22.46
N VAL A 260 -6.03 -8.98 21.94
CA VAL A 260 -7.34 -8.41 21.54
C VAL A 260 -7.93 -9.15 20.35
N LEU A 261 -7.11 -9.51 19.35
CA LEU A 261 -7.58 -10.28 18.20
C LEU A 261 -8.09 -11.68 18.61
N ASP A 262 -7.44 -12.32 19.58
CA ASP A 262 -7.87 -13.58 20.19
C ASP A 262 -9.24 -13.44 20.85
N LEU A 263 -9.45 -12.37 21.63
CA LEU A 263 -10.74 -12.11 22.30
C LEU A 263 -11.89 -11.78 21.33
N VAL A 264 -11.59 -11.16 20.20
CA VAL A 264 -12.59 -10.76 19.20
C VAL A 264 -12.96 -11.94 18.29
N LEU A 265 -12.03 -12.84 18.02
CA LEU A 265 -12.25 -14.02 17.18
C LEU A 265 -12.94 -15.15 17.95
N LYS A 266 -13.95 -15.76 17.34
CA LYS A 266 -14.60 -16.95 17.88
C LYS A 266 -13.59 -18.11 17.93
N ASP A 267 -13.55 -18.82 19.05
CA ASP A 267 -12.58 -19.88 19.34
C ASP A 267 -11.10 -19.42 19.38
N GLY A 268 -10.87 -18.10 19.44
CA GLY A 268 -9.54 -17.47 19.51
C GLY A 268 -8.67 -17.71 18.28
N LEU A 269 -7.43 -17.23 18.31
CA LEU A 269 -6.42 -17.46 17.28
C LEU A 269 -5.99 -18.93 17.22
N ALA A 270 -6.11 -19.67 18.32
CA ALA A 270 -5.73 -21.08 18.40
C ALA A 270 -6.75 -22.04 17.74
N GLY A 271 -8.06 -21.75 17.85
CA GLY A 271 -9.14 -22.62 17.35
C GLY A 271 -10.01 -22.01 16.25
N GLY A 272 -9.99 -20.68 16.12
CA GLY A 272 -10.80 -19.91 15.19
C GLY A 272 -10.31 -19.95 13.75
N GLN A 273 -11.11 -19.31 12.88
CA GLN A 273 -10.80 -19.21 11.46
C GLN A 273 -10.19 -17.85 11.15
N TRP A 274 -8.99 -17.83 10.56
CA TRP A 274 -8.33 -16.58 10.18
C TRP A 274 -7.40 -16.71 8.98
N ALA A 275 -7.19 -15.58 8.28
CA ALA A 275 -6.22 -15.45 7.19
C ALA A 275 -5.37 -14.19 7.36
N LEU A 276 -4.05 -14.36 7.36
CA LEU A 276 -3.08 -13.26 7.49
C LEU A 276 -2.30 -13.10 6.20
N PHE A 277 -2.29 -11.89 5.66
CA PHE A 277 -1.56 -11.55 4.44
C PHE A 277 -0.33 -10.72 4.82
N TRP A 278 0.85 -11.21 4.43
CA TRP A 278 2.13 -10.76 4.96
C TRP A 278 3.07 -10.25 3.87
N ASP A 279 3.68 -9.08 4.08
CA ASP A 279 4.74 -8.53 3.25
C ASP A 279 6.13 -8.59 3.94
N PHE A 280 7.07 -9.31 3.32
CA PHE A 280 8.44 -9.43 3.83
C PHE A 280 9.33 -8.24 3.46
N GLU A 281 9.03 -7.49 2.40
CA GLU A 281 9.89 -6.37 1.99
C GLU A 281 9.82 -5.21 2.98
N ARG A 282 8.68 -5.04 3.67
CA ARG A 282 8.51 -4.01 4.69
C ARG A 282 9.29 -4.30 5.98
N GLN A 283 9.63 -5.57 6.29
CA GLN A 283 10.37 -5.93 7.51
C GLN A 283 11.72 -5.20 7.65
N ALA A 284 12.35 -4.79 6.54
CA ALA A 284 13.62 -4.09 6.54
C ALA A 284 13.56 -2.64 7.08
N ILE A 285 12.36 -2.10 7.35
CA ILE A 285 12.15 -0.71 7.77
C ILE A 285 11.86 -0.61 9.28
N TYR A 286 11.63 -1.72 9.98
CA TYR A 286 11.25 -1.72 11.39
C TYR A 286 12.44 -1.80 12.36
N SER A 287 12.19 -1.36 13.60
CA SER A 287 13.18 -1.41 14.67
C SER A 287 13.49 -2.86 15.10
N PRO A 288 14.63 -3.14 15.76
CA PRO A 288 14.95 -4.48 16.26
C PRO A 288 13.89 -5.07 17.20
N GLU A 289 13.18 -4.23 17.95
CA GLU A 289 12.10 -4.63 18.85
C GLU A 289 10.86 -5.11 18.08
N ASP A 290 10.51 -4.42 16.99
CA ASP A 290 9.42 -4.83 16.12
C ASP A 290 9.72 -6.16 15.43
N ILE A 291 10.97 -6.39 15.00
CA ILE A 291 11.39 -7.67 14.41
C ILE A 291 11.26 -8.82 15.44
N ALA A 292 11.64 -8.56 16.69
CA ALA A 292 11.50 -9.53 17.77
C ALA A 292 10.03 -9.82 18.11
N ALA A 293 9.18 -8.79 18.21
CA ALA A 293 7.74 -8.93 18.41
C ALA A 293 7.09 -9.72 17.27
N THR A 294 7.42 -9.36 16.03
CA THR A 294 7.00 -10.07 14.82
C THR A 294 7.38 -11.55 14.85
N THR A 295 8.60 -11.86 15.29
CA THR A 295 9.09 -13.25 15.40
C THR A 295 8.34 -14.02 16.49
N ARG A 296 8.05 -13.39 17.64
CA ARG A 296 7.25 -13.98 18.72
C ARG A 296 5.79 -14.18 18.30
N GLY A 297 5.16 -13.21 17.66
CA GLY A 297 3.80 -13.34 17.13
C GLY A 297 3.69 -14.48 16.11
N LEU A 298 4.68 -14.63 15.23
CA LEU A 298 4.75 -15.78 14.30
C LEU A 298 4.92 -17.12 15.03
N GLN A 299 5.65 -17.16 16.15
CA GLN A 299 5.76 -18.37 16.99
C GLN A 299 4.46 -18.67 17.73
N TYR A 300 3.78 -17.66 18.27
CA TYR A 300 2.47 -17.80 18.89
C TYR A 300 1.47 -18.41 17.90
N ILE A 301 1.41 -17.84 16.70
CA ILE A 301 0.56 -18.33 15.60
C ILE A 301 1.00 -19.71 15.09
N GLY A 302 2.30 -19.99 15.00
CA GLY A 302 2.86 -21.26 14.52
C GLY A 302 2.75 -22.43 15.51
N SER A 303 2.74 -22.15 16.81
CA SER A 303 2.53 -23.14 17.87
C SER A 303 1.10 -23.70 17.90
N SER A 304 0.18 -22.95 17.28
CA SER A 304 -1.18 -23.37 17.00
C SER A 304 -1.18 -24.31 15.77
N ARG A 305 -1.05 -25.62 16.01
CA ARG A 305 -0.84 -26.69 15.01
C ARG A 305 -1.92 -26.68 13.90
N ASN A 306 -1.67 -26.01 12.77
CA ASN A 306 -2.11 -26.31 11.38
C ASN A 306 -1.83 -25.16 10.37
N SER A 307 -1.02 -24.14 10.69
CA SER A 307 -0.71 -23.07 9.73
C SER A 307 0.36 -23.52 8.71
N VAL A 308 -0.07 -23.95 7.53
CA VAL A 308 0.84 -24.23 6.41
C VAL A 308 1.16 -22.91 5.71
N GLY A 309 2.34 -22.35 5.96
CA GLY A 309 2.87 -21.23 5.18
C GLY A 309 3.50 -21.77 3.89
N LYS A 310 2.98 -21.36 2.73
CA LYS A 310 3.69 -21.52 1.44
C LYS A 310 3.97 -20.16 0.84
N SER A 311 5.23 -19.96 0.47
CA SER A 311 5.73 -18.84 -0.32
C SER A 311 5.30 -19.04 -1.78
N ALA A 312 4.74 -17.99 -2.39
CA ALA A 312 4.72 -17.84 -3.85
C ALA A 312 5.99 -17.12 -4.31
#